data_AF-A0A938KEF0-F1
#
_entry.id   AF-A0A938KEF0-F1
#
_cell.length_a   1.000
_cell.length_b   1.000
_cell.length_c   1.000
_cell.angle_alpha   90.00
_cell.angle_beta   90.00
_cell.angle_gamma   90.00
#
_symmetry.space_group_name_H-M   'P 1'
#
loop_
_entity.id
_entity.type
_entity.pdbx_description
1 polymer ?
#
loop_
_entity_poly.entity_id
_entity_poly.type
_entity_poly.pdbx_seq_one_letter_code
_entity_poly.pdbx_strand_id
1 'polypeptide(L)'
;MDMINTAATHRRTLRRVLTGALLLGLAWLCFRLFEPIFVWNIGWQPLPAMAENEALRADAEFVDAEWRELGAPAAKRLRDARAKLETPALSAAVSIYGKRVWAGAVGLADVESQRYANLDSRFRLGSTSKAVTAVAIGTLLDAGRLDLELPAQHYIADLAPPLATITTRQAMSHTAGVRNYGLCLCFPIWEQYGRRSFANTRAALRVFERDPLLFTPGEDFAYSSYGYNIAGAVIEAATQTPFLDYLQRAVFDPLKMTHSGGDFADVSVADRVSFYDTADGSYKPAYRVDNSVKLPSGGLLSSPSDMVALGSAMLSDRLLSVATRERLLTPQRLADGRENPQGYALGWRVSDQKKFFNDSLTTRIIHHHGAAVGSTSYFAALPEFGLVISVMMNKGQENLDSLAPEATALVDLFLAELQRRDAVTRESTPNAAGK
;
A
#
# COMPACT_ATOMS: atom_id res chain seq x y z
N MET A 1 -59.95 -6.25 45.26
CA MET A 1 -59.25 -7.28 44.46
C MET A 1 -58.69 -6.70 43.15
N ASP A 2 -59.39 -5.73 42.53
CA ASP A 2 -58.95 -5.12 41.26
C ASP A 2 -57.62 -4.33 41.32
N MET A 3 -57.38 -3.50 42.34
CA MET A 3 -56.13 -2.70 42.41
C MET A 3 -54.84 -3.54 42.48
N ILE A 4 -54.88 -4.75 43.05
CA ILE A 4 -53.73 -5.65 43.12
C ILE A 4 -53.45 -6.29 41.75
N ASN A 5 -54.51 -6.63 41.00
CA ASN A 5 -54.40 -7.15 39.64
C ASN A 5 -53.86 -6.09 38.66
N THR A 6 -54.27 -4.83 38.80
CA THR A 6 -53.76 -3.72 37.97
C THR A 6 -52.26 -3.49 38.18
N ALA A 7 -51.80 -3.46 39.45
CA ALA A 7 -50.38 -3.30 39.77
C ALA A 7 -49.50 -4.47 39.31
N ALA A 8 -49.99 -5.71 39.39
CA ALA A 8 -49.31 -6.89 38.87
C ALA A 8 -49.20 -6.87 37.34
N THR A 9 -50.25 -6.40 36.67
CA THR A 9 -50.30 -6.25 35.20
C THR A 9 -49.32 -5.16 34.74
N HIS A 10 -49.29 -4.00 35.40
CA HIS A 10 -48.32 -2.94 35.12
C HIS A 10 -46.86 -3.40 35.31
N ARG A 11 -46.55 -4.16 36.37
CA ARG A 11 -45.18 -4.72 36.56
C ARG A 11 -44.80 -5.72 35.48
N ARG A 12 -45.73 -6.55 35.01
CA ARG A 12 -45.49 -7.49 33.89
C ARG A 12 -45.26 -6.76 32.58
N THR A 13 -46.06 -5.74 32.29
CA THR A 13 -45.89 -4.89 31.09
C THR A 13 -44.57 -4.13 31.15
N LEU A 14 -44.23 -3.50 32.27
CA LEU A 14 -42.96 -2.79 32.45
C LEU A 14 -41.76 -3.74 32.32
N ARG A 15 -41.81 -4.94 32.90
CA ARG A 15 -40.75 -5.96 32.70
C ARG A 15 -40.62 -6.35 31.23
N ARG A 16 -41.72 -6.58 30.51
CA ARG A 16 -41.68 -6.90 29.07
C ARG A 16 -41.07 -5.77 28.25
N VAL A 17 -41.41 -4.52 28.55
CA VAL A 17 -40.84 -3.33 27.89
C VAL A 17 -39.33 -3.23 28.18
N LEU A 18 -38.91 -3.37 29.44
CA LEU A 18 -37.49 -3.32 29.81
C LEU A 18 -36.69 -4.48 29.21
N THR A 19 -37.23 -5.70 29.20
CA THR A 19 -36.60 -6.84 28.53
C THR A 19 -36.51 -6.62 27.02
N GLY A 20 -37.56 -6.09 26.39
CA GLY A 20 -37.55 -5.74 24.96
C GLY A 20 -36.50 -4.67 24.63
N ALA A 21 -36.41 -3.60 25.43
CA ALA A 21 -35.39 -2.56 25.28
C ALA A 21 -33.97 -3.12 25.46
N LEU A 22 -33.76 -4.00 26.44
CA LEU A 22 -32.48 -4.67 26.66
C LEU A 22 -32.10 -5.56 25.47
N LEU A 23 -33.04 -6.36 24.95
CA LEU A 23 -32.79 -7.23 23.79
C LEU A 23 -32.48 -6.42 22.52
N LEU A 24 -33.19 -5.31 22.29
CA LEU A 24 -32.89 -4.38 21.18
C LEU A 24 -31.52 -3.73 21.35
N GLY A 25 -31.16 -3.32 22.57
CA GLY A 25 -29.84 -2.78 22.88
C GLY A 25 -28.71 -3.80 22.64
N LEU A 26 -28.90 -5.05 23.08
CA LEU A 26 -27.97 -6.15 22.83
C LEU A 26 -27.85 -6.48 21.35
N ALA A 27 -28.97 -6.53 20.61
CA ALA A 27 -28.97 -6.77 19.17
C ALA A 27 -28.23 -5.66 18.42
N TRP A 28 -28.45 -4.39 18.78
CA TRP A 28 -27.72 -3.26 18.21
C TRP A 28 -26.22 -3.34 18.53
N LEU A 29 -25.85 -3.67 19.76
CA LEU A 29 -24.45 -3.85 20.16
C LEU A 29 -23.79 -4.98 19.37
N CYS A 30 -24.46 -6.13 19.25
CA CYS A 30 -24.00 -7.26 18.43
C CYS A 30 -23.84 -6.86 16.96
N PHE A 31 -24.79 -6.13 16.38
CA PHE A 31 -24.68 -5.60 15.02
C PHE A 31 -23.46 -4.71 14.87
N ARG A 32 -23.20 -3.80 15.81
CA ARG A 32 -22.02 -2.92 15.76
C ARG A 32 -20.70 -3.66 15.97
N LEU A 33 -20.71 -4.71 16.80
CA LEU A 33 -19.53 -5.52 17.11
C LEU A 33 -19.09 -6.34 15.89
N PHE A 34 -20.07 -6.96 15.23
CA PHE A 34 -19.89 -7.85 14.08
C PHE A 34 -20.31 -7.18 12.76
N GLU A 35 -20.37 -5.85 12.72
CA GLU A 35 -20.79 -5.06 11.55
C GLU A 35 -20.02 -5.47 10.29
N PRO A 36 -18.68 -5.68 10.31
CA PRO A 36 -17.97 -6.13 9.12
C PRO A 36 -18.42 -7.50 8.64
N ILE A 37 -18.81 -8.43 9.54
CA ILE A 37 -19.34 -9.74 9.14
C ILE A 37 -20.71 -9.58 8.47
N PHE A 38 -21.62 -8.79 9.06
CA PHE A 38 -22.94 -8.58 8.48
C PHE A 38 -22.85 -7.90 7.12
N VAL A 39 -22.06 -6.82 7.03
CA VAL A 39 -21.76 -6.11 5.78
C VAL A 39 -20.98 -7.00 4.80
N TRP A 40 -20.23 -7.99 5.29
CA TRP A 40 -19.57 -8.95 4.41
C TRP A 40 -20.58 -9.78 3.58
N ASN A 41 -21.71 -10.15 4.18
CA ASN A 41 -22.62 -11.14 3.60
C ASN A 41 -23.80 -10.54 2.82
N ILE A 42 -23.94 -9.21 2.77
CA ILE A 42 -25.09 -8.53 2.14
C ILE A 42 -24.64 -7.47 1.14
N GLY A 43 -25.53 -7.09 0.22
CA GLY A 43 -25.32 -5.95 -0.68
C GLY A 43 -24.52 -6.26 -1.95
N TRP A 44 -24.28 -7.54 -2.24
CA TRP A 44 -23.66 -7.98 -3.48
C TRP A 44 -24.55 -7.68 -4.69
N GLN A 45 -23.96 -7.11 -5.74
CA GLN A 45 -24.60 -6.79 -7.00
C GLN A 45 -23.74 -7.34 -8.15
N PRO A 46 -24.33 -7.68 -9.32
CA PRO A 46 -23.55 -8.11 -10.48
C PRO A 46 -22.53 -7.03 -10.86
N LEU A 47 -21.27 -7.41 -11.07
CA LEU A 47 -20.24 -6.50 -11.55
C LEU A 47 -20.65 -6.00 -12.94
N PRO A 48 -20.71 -4.69 -13.20
CA PRO A 48 -21.16 -4.19 -14.49
C PRO A 48 -20.29 -4.72 -15.63
N ALA A 49 -20.93 -5.16 -16.69
CA ALA A 49 -20.24 -5.44 -17.94
C ALA A 49 -19.64 -4.12 -18.46
N MET A 50 -18.35 -4.13 -18.79
CA MET A 50 -17.68 -2.97 -19.39
C MET A 50 -17.74 -3.12 -20.91
N ALA A 51 -18.10 -2.07 -21.65
CA ALA A 51 -18.05 -2.14 -23.10
C ALA A 51 -16.59 -2.29 -23.58
N GLU A 52 -16.36 -3.07 -24.63
CA GLU A 52 -15.01 -3.37 -25.17
C GLU A 52 -14.21 -2.10 -25.55
N ASN A 53 -14.93 -1.05 -25.94
CA ASN A 53 -14.47 0.23 -26.43
C ASN A 53 -14.40 1.33 -25.35
N GLU A 54 -14.80 1.06 -24.10
CA GLU A 54 -14.83 2.05 -23.01
C GLU A 54 -13.56 2.07 -22.14
N ALA A 55 -12.65 1.12 -22.36
CA ALA A 55 -11.57 0.83 -21.44
C ALA A 55 -10.31 1.70 -21.59
N LEU A 56 -10.18 2.55 -22.61
CA LEU A 56 -9.07 3.50 -22.75
C LEU A 56 -9.64 4.92 -22.88
N ARG A 57 -10.01 5.55 -21.76
CA ARG A 57 -10.41 6.97 -21.76
C ARG A 57 -9.33 7.93 -21.27
N ALA A 58 -8.17 7.44 -20.85
CA ALA A 58 -7.00 8.26 -20.63
C ALA A 58 -5.78 7.65 -21.33
N ASP A 59 -5.27 8.40 -22.32
CA ASP A 59 -3.89 8.38 -22.80
C ASP A 59 -3.44 7.37 -23.86
N ALA A 60 -4.10 7.40 -25.02
CA ALA A 60 -3.38 7.19 -26.28
C ALA A 60 -2.30 8.28 -26.55
N GLU A 61 -2.19 9.31 -25.69
CA GLU A 61 -1.28 10.45 -25.79
C GLU A 61 0.00 10.37 -24.92
N PHE A 62 0.10 9.42 -23.97
CA PHE A 62 1.28 9.30 -23.08
C PHE A 62 1.99 7.96 -23.19
N VAL A 63 2.07 7.44 -24.42
CA VAL A 63 3.19 6.57 -24.75
C VAL A 63 4.29 7.48 -25.21
N ASP A 64 5.46 7.36 -24.59
CA ASP A 64 6.63 8.04 -25.12
C ASP A 64 6.75 7.73 -26.62
N ALA A 65 7.09 8.73 -27.45
CA ALA A 65 7.04 8.58 -28.90
C ALA A 65 7.84 7.36 -29.37
N GLU A 66 8.94 7.07 -28.67
CA GLU A 66 9.77 5.91 -28.93
C GLU A 66 9.03 4.60 -28.64
N TRP A 67 8.14 4.53 -27.65
CA TRP A 67 7.49 3.30 -27.17
C TRP A 67 6.07 3.11 -27.71
N ARG A 68 5.61 4.00 -28.62
CA ARG A 68 4.22 4.09 -29.09
C ARG A 68 3.62 2.76 -29.57
N GLU A 69 4.44 1.90 -30.19
CA GLU A 69 4.04 0.58 -30.68
C GLU A 69 3.58 -0.36 -29.56
N LEU A 70 4.07 -0.21 -28.33
CA LEU A 70 3.66 -1.02 -27.17
C LEU A 70 2.37 -0.52 -26.51
N GLY A 71 1.87 0.66 -26.86
CA GLY A 71 0.68 1.24 -26.23
C GLY A 71 -0.55 0.33 -26.33
N ALA A 72 -0.88 -0.12 -27.54
CA ALA A 72 -2.05 -0.98 -27.77
C ALA A 72 -1.89 -2.39 -27.16
N PRO A 73 -0.74 -3.10 -27.31
CA PRO A 73 -0.48 -4.35 -26.62
C PRO A 73 -0.57 -4.23 -25.08
N ALA A 74 0.07 -3.22 -24.48
CA ALA A 74 0.04 -3.01 -23.04
C ALA A 74 -1.38 -2.71 -22.53
N ALA A 75 -2.14 -1.89 -23.25
CA ALA A 75 -3.52 -1.61 -22.89
C ALA A 75 -4.43 -2.84 -23.04
N LYS A 76 -4.21 -3.69 -24.04
CA LYS A 76 -4.91 -4.97 -24.15
C LYS A 76 -4.61 -5.86 -22.94
N ARG A 77 -3.34 -5.98 -22.55
CA ARG A 77 -2.94 -6.74 -21.35
C ARG A 77 -3.61 -6.20 -20.09
N LEU A 78 -3.66 -4.88 -19.92
CA LEU A 78 -4.33 -4.26 -18.78
C LEU A 78 -5.84 -4.58 -18.75
N ARG A 79 -6.52 -4.59 -19.90
CA ARG A 79 -7.94 -4.99 -19.99
C ARG A 79 -8.15 -6.46 -19.65
N ASP A 80 -7.34 -7.34 -20.23
CA ASP A 80 -7.41 -8.79 -19.98
C ASP A 80 -7.18 -9.07 -18.48
N ALA A 81 -6.19 -8.41 -17.87
CA ALA A 81 -5.88 -8.50 -16.44
C ALA A 81 -7.05 -8.01 -15.57
N ARG A 82 -7.66 -6.86 -15.90
CA ARG A 82 -8.83 -6.34 -15.17
C ARG A 82 -9.98 -7.34 -15.17
N ALA A 83 -10.28 -7.92 -16.33
CA ALA A 83 -11.35 -8.93 -16.47
C ALA A 83 -11.03 -10.19 -15.66
N LYS A 84 -9.80 -10.72 -15.78
CA LYS A 84 -9.34 -11.89 -15.04
C LYS A 84 -9.35 -11.68 -13.52
N LEU A 85 -9.01 -10.49 -13.07
CA LEU A 85 -9.00 -10.13 -11.65
C LEU A 85 -10.38 -9.73 -11.12
N GLU A 86 -11.40 -9.64 -11.98
CA GLU A 86 -12.76 -9.21 -11.65
C GLU A 86 -12.79 -7.89 -10.85
N THR A 87 -11.89 -6.96 -11.17
CA THR A 87 -11.79 -5.67 -10.48
C THR A 87 -12.56 -4.58 -11.23
N PRO A 88 -13.26 -3.65 -10.54
CA PRO A 88 -13.94 -2.53 -11.19
C PRO A 88 -12.96 -1.66 -11.99
N ALA A 89 -11.81 -1.30 -11.41
CA ALA A 89 -10.73 -0.58 -12.07
C ALA A 89 -9.36 -1.24 -11.84
N LEU A 90 -8.49 -1.02 -12.83
CA LEU A 90 -7.08 -1.40 -12.80
C LEU A 90 -6.28 -0.29 -13.49
N SER A 91 -5.17 0.12 -12.90
CA SER A 91 -4.25 1.09 -13.50
C SER A 91 -2.82 0.62 -13.34
N ALA A 92 -1.97 0.98 -14.31
CA ALA A 92 -0.56 0.62 -14.32
C ALA A 92 0.29 1.72 -14.95
N ALA A 93 1.57 1.77 -14.56
CA ALA A 93 2.57 2.60 -15.21
C ALA A 93 3.90 1.86 -15.26
N VAL A 94 4.69 2.17 -16.28
CA VAL A 94 6.05 1.64 -16.49
C VAL A 94 7.00 2.80 -16.76
N SER A 95 8.14 2.79 -16.09
CA SER A 95 9.27 3.66 -16.42
C SER A 95 10.51 2.85 -16.75
N ILE A 96 11.31 3.36 -17.68
CA ILE A 96 12.60 2.78 -18.08
C ILE A 96 13.63 3.90 -18.06
N TYR A 97 14.77 3.66 -17.41
CA TYR A 97 15.87 4.62 -17.21
C TYR A 97 15.40 6.00 -16.72
N GLY A 98 14.46 6.01 -15.78
CA GLY A 98 13.94 7.23 -15.15
C GLY A 98 12.88 7.99 -15.94
N LYS A 99 12.48 7.49 -17.11
CA LYS A 99 11.43 8.07 -17.95
C LYS A 99 10.18 7.20 -17.91
N ARG A 100 9.02 7.78 -17.63
CA ARG A 100 7.72 7.07 -17.75
C ARG A 100 7.43 6.82 -19.23
N VAL A 101 7.53 5.56 -19.66
CA VAL A 101 7.39 5.14 -21.07
C VAL A 101 5.95 4.79 -21.41
N TRP A 102 5.16 4.39 -20.42
CA TRP A 102 3.76 4.04 -20.57
C TRP A 102 2.98 4.19 -19.27
N ALA A 103 1.71 4.54 -19.38
CA ALA A 103 0.74 4.46 -18.30
C ALA A 103 -0.66 4.18 -18.88
N GLY A 104 -1.50 3.53 -18.09
CA GLY A 104 -2.85 3.16 -18.50
C GLY A 104 -3.80 2.99 -17.31
N ALA A 105 -5.08 3.23 -17.56
CA ALA A 105 -6.16 2.96 -16.62
C ALA A 105 -7.36 2.38 -17.38
N VAL A 106 -8.01 1.37 -16.80
CA VAL A 106 -9.17 0.68 -17.38
C VAL A 106 -10.24 0.51 -16.32
N GLY A 107 -11.51 0.56 -16.74
CA GLY A 107 -12.66 0.30 -15.86
C GLY A 107 -13.15 1.51 -15.07
N LEU A 108 -13.88 1.27 -13.98
CA LEU A 108 -14.59 2.28 -13.20
C LEU A 108 -13.86 2.59 -11.90
N ALA A 109 -13.39 3.84 -11.77
CA ALA A 109 -12.93 4.40 -10.51
C ALA A 109 -14.07 4.47 -9.49
N ASP A 110 -15.30 4.65 -9.95
CA ASP A 110 -16.50 4.59 -9.11
C ASP A 110 -17.65 3.99 -9.91
N VAL A 111 -18.15 2.85 -9.43
CA VAL A 111 -19.20 2.07 -10.08
C VAL A 111 -20.55 2.76 -9.95
N GLU A 112 -20.88 3.30 -8.79
CA GLU A 112 -22.18 3.92 -8.51
C GLU A 112 -22.44 5.16 -9.38
N SER A 113 -21.41 5.98 -9.60
CA SER A 113 -21.47 7.19 -10.43
C SER A 113 -21.04 6.97 -11.88
N GLN A 114 -20.69 5.73 -12.26
CA GLN A 114 -20.15 5.38 -13.59
C GLN A 114 -18.93 6.25 -13.98
N ARG A 115 -18.10 6.61 -13.00
CA ARG A 115 -16.88 7.38 -13.23
C ARG A 115 -15.76 6.44 -13.62
N TYR A 116 -15.22 6.63 -14.83
CA TYR A 116 -14.08 5.87 -15.32
C TYR A 116 -12.80 6.20 -14.56
N ALA A 117 -11.94 5.19 -14.44
CA ALA A 117 -10.56 5.38 -14.01
C ALA A 117 -9.75 6.12 -15.09
N ASN A 118 -8.82 6.94 -14.64
CA ASN A 118 -7.90 7.73 -15.44
C ASN A 118 -6.47 7.62 -14.87
N LEU A 119 -5.48 8.27 -15.48
CA LEU A 119 -4.09 8.18 -15.03
C LEU A 119 -3.82 8.86 -13.67
N ASP A 120 -4.71 9.77 -13.27
CA ASP A 120 -4.63 10.55 -12.03
C ASP A 120 -5.35 9.84 -10.87
N SER A 121 -6.02 8.71 -11.16
CA SER A 121 -6.80 7.95 -10.21
C SER A 121 -5.93 7.47 -9.05
N ARG A 122 -6.38 7.80 -7.83
CA ARG A 122 -5.64 7.54 -6.59
C ARG A 122 -6.19 6.31 -5.90
N PHE A 123 -5.32 5.33 -5.70
CA PHE A 123 -5.63 4.06 -5.02
C PHE A 123 -4.97 4.03 -3.65
N ARG A 124 -5.51 3.24 -2.72
CA ARG A 124 -4.80 2.95 -1.46
C ARG A 124 -3.60 2.10 -1.77
N LEU A 125 -2.44 2.56 -1.33
CA LEU A 125 -1.19 1.81 -1.45
C LEU A 125 -1.20 0.57 -0.57
N GLY A 126 -1.89 0.60 0.58
CA GLY A 126 -1.68 -0.41 1.60
C GLY A 126 -0.20 -0.45 1.99
N SER A 127 0.32 -1.64 2.24
CA SER A 127 1.70 -1.81 2.72
C SER A 127 2.82 -1.24 1.83
N THR A 128 2.55 -0.94 0.55
CA THR A 128 3.48 -0.19 -0.32
C THR A 128 3.81 1.21 0.22
N SER A 129 2.98 1.75 1.13
CA SER A 129 3.27 2.99 1.87
C SER A 129 4.61 2.93 2.63
N LYS A 130 5.05 1.73 3.04
CA LYS A 130 6.35 1.54 3.73
C LYS A 130 7.53 1.93 2.84
N ALA A 131 7.45 1.68 1.53
CA ALA A 131 8.47 2.09 0.57
C ALA A 131 8.57 3.62 0.49
N VAL A 132 7.43 4.33 0.53
CA VAL A 132 7.41 5.80 0.56
C VAL A 132 8.02 6.34 1.85
N THR A 133 7.61 5.79 3.00
CA THR A 133 8.17 6.15 4.31
C THR A 133 9.67 5.86 4.39
N ALA A 134 10.14 4.77 3.78
CA ALA A 134 11.55 4.43 3.71
C ALA A 134 12.37 5.49 2.97
N VAL A 135 11.86 6.00 1.84
CA VAL A 135 12.51 7.10 1.10
C VAL A 135 12.59 8.34 1.97
N ALA A 136 11.51 8.67 2.69
CA ALA A 136 11.50 9.81 3.62
C ALA A 136 12.54 9.65 4.76
N ILE A 137 12.66 8.47 5.35
CA ILE A 137 13.76 8.17 6.29
C ILE A 137 15.12 8.37 5.60
N GLY A 138 15.29 7.88 4.38
CA GLY A 138 16.51 8.08 3.59
C GLY A 138 16.92 9.54 3.49
N THR A 139 15.98 10.44 3.21
CA THR A 139 16.27 11.88 3.15
C THR A 139 16.78 12.45 4.49
N LEU A 140 16.32 11.91 5.62
CA LEU A 140 16.81 12.29 6.95
C LEU A 140 18.19 11.70 7.24
N LEU A 141 18.49 10.49 6.74
CA LEU A 141 19.81 9.88 6.85
C LEU A 141 20.86 10.70 6.10
N ASP A 142 20.56 11.09 4.86
CA ASP A 142 21.46 11.94 4.05
C ASP A 142 21.67 13.32 4.67
N ALA A 143 20.63 13.86 5.32
CA ALA A 143 20.72 15.14 6.04
C ALA A 143 21.39 15.03 7.42
N GLY A 144 21.78 13.83 7.87
CA GLY A 144 22.36 13.62 9.21
C GLY A 144 21.39 13.93 10.36
N ARG A 145 20.07 13.93 10.09
CA ARG A 145 19.01 14.28 11.06
C ARG A 145 18.40 13.06 11.75
N LEU A 146 18.75 11.86 11.28
CA LEU A 146 18.30 10.60 11.82
C LEU A 146 19.44 9.58 11.77
N ASP A 147 19.59 8.85 12.86
CA ASP A 147 20.37 7.64 12.99
C ASP A 147 19.42 6.44 13.22
N LEU A 148 19.63 5.38 12.44
CA LEU A 148 18.85 4.15 12.47
C LEU A 148 19.09 3.34 13.75
N GLU A 149 20.24 3.51 14.40
CA GLU A 149 20.62 2.76 15.61
C GLU A 149 20.13 3.44 16.89
N LEU A 150 19.73 4.70 16.83
CA LEU A 150 19.19 5.38 17.99
C LEU A 150 17.80 4.83 18.33
N PRO A 151 17.51 4.63 19.63
CA PRO A 151 16.21 4.18 20.09
C PRO A 151 15.14 5.24 19.79
N ALA A 152 13.89 4.81 19.56
CA ALA A 152 12.79 5.70 19.23
C ALA A 152 12.57 6.79 20.29
N GLN A 153 12.86 6.50 21.57
CA GLN A 153 12.79 7.48 22.67
C GLN A 153 13.76 8.67 22.49
N HIS A 154 14.87 8.49 21.76
CA HIS A 154 15.79 9.59 21.46
C HIS A 154 15.07 10.74 20.74
N TYR A 155 14.15 10.40 19.82
CA TYR A 155 13.37 11.38 19.07
C TYR A 155 12.03 11.68 19.77
N ILE A 156 11.41 10.66 20.36
CA ILE A 156 10.08 10.73 20.98
C ILE A 156 10.23 10.66 22.50
N ALA A 157 10.48 11.80 23.14
CA ALA A 157 10.85 11.85 24.55
C ALA A 157 9.82 11.22 25.51
N ASP A 158 8.52 11.24 25.17
CA ASP A 158 7.44 10.71 26.00
C ASP A 158 7.14 9.21 25.75
N LEU A 159 7.96 8.53 24.94
CA LEU A 159 7.79 7.11 24.66
C LEU A 159 8.28 6.27 25.84
N ALA A 160 7.45 5.31 26.26
CA ALA A 160 7.76 4.38 27.35
C ALA A 160 8.10 2.98 26.80
N PRO A 161 8.82 2.13 27.57
CA PRO A 161 8.96 0.72 27.24
C PRO A 161 7.58 0.04 27.06
N PRO A 162 7.46 -0.92 26.13
CA PRO A 162 8.55 -1.52 25.37
C PRO A 162 8.99 -0.75 24.12
N LEU A 163 8.22 0.24 23.64
CA LEU A 163 8.57 0.94 22.38
C LEU A 163 9.79 1.86 22.51
N ALA A 164 10.05 2.40 23.71
CA ALA A 164 11.14 3.34 23.96
C ALA A 164 12.51 2.83 23.49
N THR A 165 12.77 1.53 23.61
CA THR A 165 14.08 0.92 23.34
C THR A 165 14.25 0.43 21.90
N ILE A 166 13.17 0.45 21.10
CA ILE A 166 13.19 -0.04 19.71
C ILE A 166 13.91 0.97 18.84
N THR A 167 14.89 0.52 18.05
CA THR A 167 15.57 1.40 17.09
C THR A 167 14.75 1.59 15.83
N THR A 168 15.00 2.68 15.10
CA THR A 168 14.33 2.92 13.81
C THR A 168 14.64 1.79 12.81
N ARG A 169 15.85 1.23 12.84
CA ARG A 169 16.21 0.04 12.06
C ARG A 169 15.26 -1.12 12.35
N GLN A 170 15.14 -1.50 13.63
CA GLN A 170 14.32 -2.64 14.07
C GLN A 170 12.84 -2.47 13.69
N ALA A 171 12.32 -1.24 13.84
CA ALA A 171 10.96 -0.90 13.43
C ALA A 171 10.74 -1.09 11.93
N MET A 172 11.67 -0.61 11.10
CA MET A 172 11.55 -0.70 9.64
C MET A 172 11.86 -2.10 9.09
N SER A 173 12.64 -2.91 9.81
CA SER A 173 13.03 -4.26 9.40
C SER A 173 12.10 -5.37 9.89
N HIS A 174 11.03 -5.03 10.61
CA HIS A 174 10.11 -5.99 11.26
C HIS A 174 10.79 -6.91 12.28
N THR A 175 11.89 -6.47 12.88
CA THR A 175 12.60 -7.20 13.94
C THR A 175 12.38 -6.60 15.32
N ALA A 176 11.44 -5.66 15.45
CA ALA A 176 11.12 -4.99 16.71
C ALA A 176 10.26 -5.83 17.69
N GLY A 177 9.69 -6.96 17.26
CA GLY A 177 8.76 -7.75 18.07
C GLY A 177 7.38 -7.12 18.27
N VAL A 178 7.06 -6.01 17.61
CA VAL A 178 5.74 -5.35 17.74
C VAL A 178 4.69 -6.13 16.96
N ARG A 179 3.58 -6.51 17.60
CA ARG A 179 2.47 -7.23 16.96
C ARG A 179 1.87 -6.45 15.78
N ASN A 180 1.24 -7.17 14.84
CA ASN A 180 0.43 -6.56 13.78
C ASN A 180 -1.03 -6.35 14.26
N TYR A 181 -1.92 -5.95 13.33
CA TYR A 181 -3.36 -5.85 13.61
C TYR A 181 -3.92 -7.15 14.20
N GLY A 182 -4.84 -7.01 15.16
CA GLY A 182 -5.49 -8.14 15.80
C GLY A 182 -6.95 -7.87 16.13
N LEU A 183 -7.46 -8.74 17.00
CA LEU A 183 -8.75 -8.54 17.67
C LEU A 183 -8.61 -7.49 18.77
N CYS A 184 -9.61 -6.64 18.92
CA CYS A 184 -9.74 -5.64 19.97
C CYS A 184 -11.13 -5.73 20.61
N LEU A 185 -11.27 -5.25 21.85
CA LEU A 185 -12.57 -4.91 22.44
C LEU A 185 -13.04 -3.54 21.93
N CYS A 186 -13.10 -3.37 20.60
CA CYS A 186 -13.51 -2.15 19.94
C CYS A 186 -14.59 -2.42 18.87
N PHE A 187 -15.20 -1.37 18.31
CA PHE A 187 -16.33 -1.49 17.37
C PHE A 187 -15.94 -0.87 16.02
N PRO A 188 -15.52 -1.67 15.02
CA PRO A 188 -15.56 -3.14 14.94
C PRO A 188 -14.42 -3.87 15.69
N ILE A 189 -14.58 -5.17 15.94
CA ILE A 189 -13.61 -5.97 16.75
C ILE A 189 -12.28 -6.27 16.06
N TRP A 190 -12.13 -5.94 14.78
CA TRP A 190 -10.87 -6.07 14.06
C TRP A 190 -10.27 -4.69 13.84
N GLU A 191 -9.05 -4.49 14.32
CA GLU A 191 -8.37 -3.19 14.27
C GLU A 191 -8.18 -2.65 12.84
N GLN A 192 -8.01 -3.54 11.85
CA GLN A 192 -7.85 -3.16 10.45
C GLN A 192 -9.08 -2.46 9.85
N TYR A 193 -10.26 -2.68 10.43
CA TYR A 193 -11.53 -2.03 10.08
C TYR A 193 -11.84 -0.83 10.99
N GLY A 194 -10.86 -0.38 11.78
CA GLY A 194 -11.01 0.76 12.66
C GLY A 194 -11.48 2.01 11.91
N ARG A 195 -12.39 2.75 12.55
CA ARG A 195 -12.89 4.05 12.06
C ARG A 195 -12.45 5.22 12.93
N ARG A 196 -11.54 4.97 13.88
CA ARG A 196 -11.02 6.02 14.76
C ARG A 196 -9.98 6.81 14.00
N SER A 197 -10.21 8.12 13.88
CA SER A 197 -9.20 9.04 13.35
C SER A 197 -8.17 9.41 14.43
N PHE A 198 -6.94 9.62 13.99
CA PHE A 198 -5.82 10.05 14.81
C PHE A 198 -5.25 11.36 14.27
N ALA A 199 -4.98 12.29 15.18
CA ALA A 199 -4.48 13.62 14.80
C ALA A 199 -3.07 13.58 14.20
N ASN A 200 -2.25 12.61 14.62
CA ASN A 200 -0.87 12.49 14.18
C ASN A 200 -0.31 11.07 14.43
N THR A 201 0.93 10.83 13.98
CA THR A 201 1.58 9.52 14.06
C THR A 201 1.85 9.09 15.51
N ARG A 202 2.21 10.02 16.40
CA ARG A 202 2.40 9.72 17.83
C ARG A 202 1.11 9.22 18.50
N ALA A 203 -0.02 9.86 18.21
CA ALA A 203 -1.33 9.48 18.74
C ALA A 203 -1.75 8.08 18.27
N ALA A 204 -1.40 7.70 17.03
CA ALA A 204 -1.65 6.37 16.50
C ALA A 204 -0.89 5.27 17.26
N LEU A 205 0.33 5.54 17.76
CA LEU A 205 1.09 4.56 18.55
C LEU A 205 0.35 4.15 19.84
N ARG A 206 -0.51 5.01 20.41
CA ARG A 206 -1.28 4.71 21.64
C ARG A 206 -2.18 3.47 21.52
N VAL A 207 -2.46 3.02 20.30
CA VAL A 207 -3.21 1.79 20.05
C VAL A 207 -2.47 0.54 20.53
N PHE A 208 -1.13 0.55 20.48
CA PHE A 208 -0.31 -0.63 20.75
C PHE A 208 0.93 -0.34 21.62
N GLU A 209 1.16 0.91 22.05
CA GLU A 209 2.39 1.30 22.75
C GLU A 209 2.64 0.58 24.07
N ARG A 210 1.62 -0.07 24.65
CA ARG A 210 1.69 -0.82 25.90
C ARG A 210 1.59 -2.33 25.70
N ASP A 211 1.47 -2.79 24.47
CA ASP A 211 1.33 -4.20 24.18
C ASP A 211 2.67 -4.92 24.37
N PRO A 212 2.66 -6.18 24.86
CA PRO A 212 3.89 -6.94 24.98
C PRO A 212 4.52 -7.17 23.59
N LEU A 213 5.85 -7.19 23.55
CA LEU A 213 6.56 -7.63 22.37
C LEU A 213 6.41 -9.15 22.20
N LEU A 214 6.35 -9.60 20.95
CA LEU A 214 6.29 -11.01 20.57
C LEU A 214 7.61 -11.74 20.85
N PHE A 215 8.72 -11.00 20.80
CA PHE A 215 10.09 -11.48 21.04
C PHE A 215 10.99 -10.28 21.34
N THR A 216 12.23 -10.51 21.80
CA THR A 216 13.18 -9.43 22.07
C THR A 216 13.61 -8.78 20.75
N PRO A 217 13.68 -7.43 20.65
CA PRO A 217 14.07 -6.77 19.41
C PRO A 217 15.39 -7.30 18.82
N GLY A 218 15.36 -7.75 17.57
CA GLY A 218 16.47 -8.35 16.84
C GLY A 218 16.51 -9.88 16.81
N GLU A 219 15.80 -10.59 17.71
CA GLU A 219 15.86 -12.05 17.79
C GLU A 219 15.12 -12.78 16.67
N ASP A 220 14.00 -12.21 16.19
CA ASP A 220 13.15 -12.84 15.19
C ASP A 220 12.53 -11.80 14.23
N PHE A 221 11.73 -12.26 13.28
CA PHE A 221 11.05 -11.46 12.27
C PHE A 221 9.53 -11.64 12.36
N ALA A 222 8.79 -10.53 12.54
CA ALA A 222 7.34 -10.51 12.44
C ALA A 222 6.86 -9.27 11.70
N TYR A 223 6.37 -9.47 10.46
CA TYR A 223 5.85 -8.40 9.63
C TYR A 223 4.73 -7.64 10.35
N SER A 224 4.96 -6.35 10.62
CA SER A 224 4.08 -5.55 11.45
C SER A 224 3.89 -4.14 10.92
N SER A 225 2.64 -3.78 10.62
CA SER A 225 2.32 -2.40 10.24
C SER A 225 2.40 -1.45 11.44
N TYR A 226 2.04 -1.92 12.64
CA TYR A 226 2.22 -1.15 13.87
C TYR A 226 3.70 -0.94 14.21
N GLY A 227 4.54 -1.97 14.09
CA GLY A 227 5.98 -1.82 14.25
C GLY A 227 6.55 -0.75 13.31
N TYR A 228 6.14 -0.78 12.04
CA TYR A 228 6.60 0.19 11.06
C TYR A 228 6.07 1.62 11.31
N ASN A 229 4.91 1.79 11.96
CA ASN A 229 4.38 3.12 12.30
C ASN A 229 5.30 3.92 13.23
N ILE A 230 6.17 3.25 14.00
CA ILE A 230 7.18 3.91 14.84
C ILE A 230 8.10 4.79 13.97
N ALA A 231 8.47 4.34 12.77
CA ALA A 231 9.30 5.13 11.85
C ALA A 231 8.63 6.45 11.43
N GLY A 232 7.30 6.46 11.25
CA GLY A 232 6.57 7.69 10.95
C GLY A 232 6.54 8.67 12.13
N ALA A 233 6.38 8.16 13.34
CA ALA A 233 6.47 8.99 14.55
C ALA A 233 7.88 9.54 14.78
N VAL A 234 8.91 8.76 14.46
CA VAL A 234 10.31 9.22 14.47
C VAL A 234 10.52 10.33 13.43
N ILE A 235 10.00 10.19 12.20
CA ILE A 235 10.05 11.27 11.19
C ILE A 235 9.44 12.56 11.75
N GLU A 236 8.20 12.47 12.25
CA GLU A 236 7.47 13.64 12.75
C GLU A 236 8.21 14.32 13.90
N ALA A 237 8.77 13.54 14.83
CA ALA A 237 9.52 14.05 15.97
C ALA A 237 10.91 14.60 15.59
N ALA A 238 11.68 13.93 14.74
CA ALA A 238 12.99 14.41 14.27
C ALA A 238 12.86 15.69 13.41
N THR A 239 11.72 15.86 12.77
CA THR A 239 11.46 16.99 11.86
C THR A 239 10.70 18.13 12.49
N GLN A 240 9.99 17.89 13.60
CA GLN A 240 9.01 18.81 14.19
C GLN A 240 7.98 19.28 13.15
N THR A 241 7.62 18.39 12.22
CA THR A 241 6.75 18.65 11.08
C THR A 241 5.76 17.50 10.95
N PRO A 242 4.45 17.76 10.72
CA PRO A 242 3.48 16.69 10.51
C PRO A 242 3.94 15.70 9.45
N PHE A 243 3.74 14.40 9.70
CA PHE A 243 4.25 13.34 8.83
C PHE A 243 3.96 13.54 7.33
N LEU A 244 2.70 13.87 6.98
CA LEU A 244 2.32 14.08 5.57
C LEU A 244 2.96 15.35 4.97
N ASP A 245 3.13 16.41 5.76
CA ASP A 245 3.80 17.64 5.30
C ASP A 245 5.29 17.39 5.03
N TYR A 246 5.92 16.51 5.82
CA TYR A 246 7.29 16.08 5.57
C TYR A 246 7.38 15.23 4.31
N LEU A 247 6.49 14.25 4.11
CA LEU A 247 6.42 13.47 2.87
C LEU A 247 6.23 14.37 1.65
N GLN A 248 5.34 15.37 1.74
CA GLN A 248 5.09 16.32 0.66
C GLN A 248 6.39 17.02 0.26
N ARG A 249 7.09 17.63 1.22
CA ARG A 249 8.31 18.42 0.96
C ARG A 249 9.52 17.58 0.58
N ALA A 250 9.73 16.44 1.23
CA ALA A 250 10.95 15.65 1.11
C ALA A 250 10.87 14.57 0.01
N VAL A 251 9.66 14.14 -0.38
CA VAL A 251 9.48 13.04 -1.33
C VAL A 251 8.58 13.44 -2.50
N PHE A 252 7.38 13.94 -2.24
CA PHE A 252 6.40 14.13 -3.31
C PHE A 252 6.73 15.33 -4.21
N ASP A 253 7.07 16.49 -3.66
CA ASP A 253 7.41 17.68 -4.44
C ASP A 253 8.68 17.47 -5.30
N PRO A 254 9.81 16.94 -4.77
CA PRO A 254 11.02 16.72 -5.57
C PRO A 254 10.82 15.73 -6.72
N LEU A 255 9.91 14.76 -6.54
CA LEU A 255 9.60 13.72 -7.52
C LEU A 255 8.37 14.04 -8.37
N LYS A 256 7.70 15.18 -8.13
CA LYS A 256 6.46 15.59 -8.80
C LYS A 256 5.31 14.58 -8.65
N MET A 257 5.21 13.95 -7.48
CA MET A 257 4.15 12.99 -7.15
C MET A 257 2.87 13.70 -6.69
N THR A 258 2.17 14.38 -7.63
CA THR A 258 1.02 15.25 -7.33
C THR A 258 -0.27 14.51 -6.98
N HIS A 259 -0.28 13.17 -7.13
CA HIS A 259 -1.40 12.29 -6.86
C HIS A 259 -1.20 11.41 -5.61
N SER A 260 -0.23 11.78 -4.77
CA SER A 260 0.14 11.06 -3.55
C SER A 260 -0.22 11.83 -2.29
N GLY A 261 -0.62 11.14 -1.23
CA GLY A 261 -1.06 11.77 0.03
C GLY A 261 -1.59 10.76 1.04
N GLY A 262 -2.21 11.24 2.14
CA GLY A 262 -2.87 10.38 3.12
C GLY A 262 -4.32 10.04 2.77
N ASP A 263 -4.78 8.83 3.10
CA ASP A 263 -6.20 8.46 3.05
C ASP A 263 -6.88 8.68 4.40
N PHE A 264 -7.98 9.41 4.40
CA PHE A 264 -8.79 9.67 5.59
C PHE A 264 -10.26 9.37 5.29
N ALA A 265 -11.00 8.91 6.31
CA ALA A 265 -12.38 8.48 6.12
C ALA A 265 -13.31 9.65 5.71
N ASP A 266 -13.13 10.82 6.31
CA ASP A 266 -14.02 11.99 6.19
C ASP A 266 -13.43 13.13 5.33
N VAL A 267 -12.35 12.87 4.58
CA VAL A 267 -11.74 13.86 3.67
C VAL A 267 -12.06 13.48 2.23
N SER A 268 -12.59 14.44 1.48
CA SER A 268 -12.74 14.32 0.04
C SER A 268 -11.38 14.52 -0.62
N VAL A 269 -10.97 13.55 -1.44
CA VAL A 269 -9.69 13.58 -2.17
C VAL A 269 -9.99 13.48 -3.66
N ALA A 270 -9.52 14.45 -4.43
CA ALA A 270 -9.68 14.46 -5.89
C ALA A 270 -9.11 13.17 -6.50
N ASP A 271 -9.82 12.63 -7.49
CA ASP A 271 -9.47 11.40 -8.22
C ASP A 271 -9.29 10.15 -7.35
N ARG A 272 -9.65 10.18 -6.06
CA ARG A 272 -9.71 8.96 -5.23
C ARG A 272 -10.76 8.01 -5.81
N VAL A 273 -10.36 6.78 -6.06
CA VAL A 273 -11.29 5.72 -6.48
C VAL A 273 -12.18 5.31 -5.31
N SER A 274 -13.38 4.85 -5.62
CA SER A 274 -14.19 4.07 -4.68
C SER A 274 -13.64 2.66 -4.60
N PHE A 275 -13.78 2.05 -3.43
CA PHE A 275 -13.11 0.81 -3.06
C PHE A 275 -14.13 -0.32 -2.89
N TYR A 276 -13.83 -1.51 -3.41
CA TYR A 276 -14.80 -2.59 -3.53
C TYR A 276 -14.28 -3.93 -3.02
N ASP A 277 -15.21 -4.75 -2.53
CA ASP A 277 -15.04 -6.19 -2.43
C ASP A 277 -15.70 -6.82 -3.66
N THR A 278 -15.10 -7.87 -4.22
CA THR A 278 -15.60 -8.56 -5.42
C THR A 278 -15.46 -10.07 -5.25
N ALA A 279 -16.45 -10.84 -5.68
CA ALA A 279 -16.43 -12.29 -5.67
C ALA A 279 -17.39 -12.82 -6.74
N ASP A 280 -16.99 -13.85 -7.48
CA ASP A 280 -17.82 -14.59 -8.45
C ASP A 280 -18.60 -13.67 -9.40
N GLY A 281 -17.90 -12.73 -10.07
CA GLY A 281 -18.52 -11.78 -10.99
C GLY A 281 -19.49 -10.77 -10.34
N SER A 282 -19.48 -10.67 -9.00
CA SER A 282 -20.26 -9.71 -8.21
C SER A 282 -19.36 -8.74 -7.46
N TYR A 283 -19.91 -7.59 -7.08
CA TYR A 283 -19.21 -6.54 -6.33
C TYR A 283 -20.10 -5.93 -5.24
N LYS A 284 -19.46 -5.21 -4.33
CA LYS A 284 -20.11 -4.29 -3.40
C LYS A 284 -19.08 -3.28 -2.85
N PRO A 285 -19.52 -2.13 -2.29
CA PRO A 285 -18.62 -1.21 -1.62
C PRO A 285 -17.88 -1.89 -0.46
N ALA A 286 -16.56 -1.68 -0.39
CA ALA A 286 -15.72 -2.18 0.69
C ALA A 286 -16.05 -1.46 2.02
N TYR A 287 -15.73 -2.11 3.13
CA TYR A 287 -15.98 -1.53 4.45
C TYR A 287 -15.26 -0.18 4.63
N ARG A 288 -15.98 0.81 5.14
CA ARG A 288 -15.43 2.15 5.38
C ARG A 288 -14.45 2.13 6.56
N VAL A 289 -13.21 2.54 6.29
CA VAL A 289 -12.13 2.58 7.29
C VAL A 289 -11.49 3.96 7.38
N ASP A 290 -10.86 4.23 8.53
CA ASP A 290 -9.95 5.35 8.70
C ASP A 290 -8.51 4.82 8.71
N ASN A 291 -7.67 5.35 7.81
CA ASN A 291 -6.30 4.89 7.64
C ASN A 291 -5.25 5.75 8.36
N SER A 292 -5.68 6.77 9.13
CA SER A 292 -4.79 7.65 9.89
C SER A 292 -3.93 6.89 10.91
N VAL A 293 -4.44 5.79 11.47
CA VAL A 293 -3.71 4.91 12.41
C VAL A 293 -2.47 4.27 11.78
N LYS A 294 -2.41 4.19 10.44
CA LYS A 294 -1.40 3.45 9.70
C LYS A 294 -0.82 4.25 8.53
N LEU A 295 -0.87 5.58 8.54
CA LEU A 295 -0.31 6.40 7.45
C LEU A 295 1.10 5.94 7.03
N PRO A 296 2.08 5.75 7.93
CA PRO A 296 3.44 5.40 7.52
C PRO A 296 3.57 3.98 6.94
N SER A 297 2.68 3.07 7.35
CA SER A 297 2.81 1.65 7.04
C SER A 297 1.80 1.13 6.03
N GLY A 298 0.70 1.84 5.79
CA GLY A 298 -0.46 1.31 5.08
C GLY A 298 -1.49 2.32 4.59
N GLY A 299 -1.40 3.59 4.99
CA GLY A 299 -2.50 4.55 4.88
C GLY A 299 -2.35 5.63 3.81
N LEU A 300 -1.38 5.50 2.90
CA LEU A 300 -1.19 6.46 1.82
C LEU A 300 -2.06 6.11 0.59
N LEU A 301 -2.38 7.16 -0.17
CA LEU A 301 -2.91 7.12 -1.53
C LEU A 301 -1.79 7.45 -2.52
N SER A 302 -1.86 6.89 -3.72
CA SER A 302 -1.01 7.30 -4.85
C SER A 302 -1.60 6.85 -6.19
N SER A 303 -1.00 7.28 -7.29
CA SER A 303 -1.24 6.74 -8.64
C SER A 303 -0.05 5.86 -9.06
N PRO A 304 -0.24 4.93 -10.02
CA PRO A 304 0.89 4.17 -10.58
C PRO A 304 1.99 5.07 -11.17
N SER A 305 1.59 6.18 -11.79
CA SER A 305 2.49 7.18 -12.37
C SER A 305 3.41 7.83 -11.34
N ASP A 306 2.89 8.16 -10.16
CA ASP A 306 3.68 8.70 -9.06
C ASP A 306 4.64 7.65 -8.50
N MET A 307 4.18 6.41 -8.34
CA MET A 307 5.00 5.34 -7.77
C MET A 307 6.17 4.95 -8.67
N VAL A 308 6.02 4.97 -10.00
CA VAL A 308 7.17 4.72 -10.90
C VAL A 308 8.21 5.85 -10.85
N ALA A 309 7.80 7.10 -10.53
CA ALA A 309 8.74 8.18 -10.27
C ALA A 309 9.55 7.94 -8.98
N LEU A 310 8.90 7.44 -7.92
CA LEU A 310 9.57 7.03 -6.68
C LEU A 310 10.55 5.88 -6.90
N GLY A 311 10.16 4.85 -7.66
CA GLY A 311 11.07 3.74 -7.96
C GLY A 311 12.24 4.19 -8.85
N SER A 312 12.01 5.07 -9.81
CA SER A 312 13.07 5.67 -10.63
C SER A 312 14.08 6.46 -9.80
N ALA A 313 13.62 7.16 -8.77
CA ALA A 313 14.49 7.83 -7.81
C ALA A 313 15.32 6.85 -6.98
N MET A 314 14.79 5.66 -6.66
CA MET A 314 15.55 4.60 -6.00
C MET A 314 16.59 3.92 -6.90
N LEU A 315 16.46 4.04 -8.23
CA LEU A 315 17.44 3.54 -9.20
C LEU A 315 18.49 4.58 -9.61
N SER A 316 18.43 5.81 -9.09
CA SER A 316 19.35 6.90 -9.44
C SER A 316 19.83 7.69 -8.21
N ASP A 317 20.77 8.60 -8.41
CA ASP A 317 21.31 9.47 -7.34
C ASP A 317 20.57 10.81 -7.23
N ARG A 318 19.33 10.86 -7.75
CA ARG A 318 18.57 12.10 -7.88
C ARG A 318 18.00 12.61 -6.56
N LEU A 319 17.62 11.69 -5.66
CA LEU A 319 16.98 12.04 -4.38
C LEU A 319 17.79 11.58 -3.17
N LEU A 320 18.36 10.37 -3.25
CA LEU A 320 19.12 9.77 -2.16
C LEU A 320 20.54 9.43 -2.62
N SER A 321 21.51 9.56 -1.72
CA SER A 321 22.89 9.12 -1.98
C SER A 321 22.95 7.61 -2.21
N VAL A 322 23.96 7.16 -2.98
CA VAL A 322 24.23 5.72 -3.19
C VAL A 322 24.29 4.97 -1.85
N ALA A 323 25.03 5.50 -0.88
CA ALA A 323 25.20 4.89 0.43
C ALA A 323 23.86 4.74 1.19
N THR A 324 22.99 5.75 1.13
CA THR A 324 21.66 5.66 1.75
C THR A 324 20.76 4.66 1.04
N ARG A 325 20.77 4.61 -0.30
CA ARG A 325 20.02 3.61 -1.07
C ARG A 325 20.47 2.19 -0.73
N GLU A 326 21.78 1.95 -0.68
CA GLU A 326 22.35 0.66 -0.26
C GLU A 326 21.89 0.27 1.14
N ARG A 327 21.89 1.20 2.11
CA ARG A 327 21.37 0.94 3.46
C ARG A 327 19.90 0.55 3.46
N LEU A 328 19.06 1.24 2.68
CA LEU A 328 17.61 0.98 2.60
C LEU A 328 17.26 -0.31 1.87
N LEU A 329 18.11 -0.73 0.91
CA LEU A 329 17.87 -1.86 0.00
C LEU A 329 18.67 -3.13 0.38
N THR A 330 19.38 -3.11 1.51
CA THR A 330 20.07 -4.31 2.02
C THR A 330 19.13 -5.11 2.91
N PRO A 331 18.85 -6.39 2.60
CA PRO A 331 18.10 -7.26 3.51
C PRO A 331 18.73 -7.30 4.91
N GLN A 332 17.89 -7.19 5.93
CA GLN A 332 18.36 -7.13 7.32
C GLN A 332 18.59 -8.52 7.89
N ARG A 333 19.60 -8.65 8.76
CA ARG A 333 19.91 -9.89 9.48
C ARG A 333 19.33 -9.85 10.89
N LEU A 334 18.99 -11.02 11.39
CA LEU A 334 18.65 -11.24 12.80
C LEU A 334 19.92 -11.17 13.65
N ALA A 335 19.76 -11.07 14.97
CA ALA A 335 20.86 -10.98 15.93
C ALA A 335 21.83 -12.19 15.86
N ASP A 336 21.34 -13.35 15.44
CA ASP A 336 22.15 -14.56 15.23
C ASP A 336 22.84 -14.63 13.84
N GLY A 337 22.71 -13.58 13.03
CA GLY A 337 23.34 -13.45 11.72
C GLY A 337 22.57 -14.08 10.57
N ARG A 338 21.45 -14.78 10.81
CA ARG A 338 20.56 -15.28 9.74
C ARG A 338 19.92 -14.12 8.98
N GLU A 339 19.74 -14.28 7.67
CA GLU A 339 18.90 -13.36 6.91
C GLU A 339 17.44 -13.54 7.30
N ASN A 340 16.67 -12.45 7.33
CA ASN A 340 15.24 -12.54 7.59
C ASN A 340 14.52 -13.33 6.47
N PRO A 341 13.42 -14.03 6.78
CA PRO A 341 12.81 -15.01 5.87
C PRO A 341 12.14 -14.39 4.62
N GLN A 342 12.04 -13.07 4.53
CA GLN A 342 11.38 -12.38 3.41
C GLN A 342 12.35 -11.58 2.54
N GLY A 343 13.67 -11.67 2.75
CA GLY A 343 14.63 -10.78 2.08
C GLY A 343 14.31 -9.31 2.33
N TYR A 344 13.73 -9.00 3.51
CA TYR A 344 13.19 -7.69 3.83
C TYR A 344 14.29 -6.74 4.25
N ALA A 345 14.38 -5.60 3.56
CA ALA A 345 15.26 -4.50 3.87
C ALA A 345 14.52 -3.45 4.73
N LEU A 346 14.80 -2.16 4.56
CA LEU A 346 14.14 -1.12 5.36
C LEU A 346 12.93 -0.55 4.62
N GLY A 347 11.88 -1.34 4.46
CA GLY A 347 10.65 -0.97 3.73
C GLY A 347 10.50 -1.58 2.33
N TRP A 348 11.42 -2.48 1.96
CA TRP A 348 11.47 -3.13 0.65
C TRP A 348 11.69 -4.63 0.84
N ARG A 349 11.20 -5.46 -0.09
CA ARG A 349 11.70 -6.81 -0.29
C ARG A 349 12.70 -6.79 -1.43
N VAL A 350 13.79 -7.50 -1.24
CA VAL A 350 14.86 -7.59 -2.23
C VAL A 350 15.20 -9.05 -2.41
N SER A 351 15.13 -9.51 -3.66
CA SER A 351 15.47 -10.88 -4.01
C SER A 351 16.11 -10.94 -5.39
N ASP A 352 17.03 -11.87 -5.58
CA ASP A 352 17.61 -12.15 -6.89
C ASP A 352 16.84 -13.30 -7.55
N GLN A 353 16.15 -13.00 -8.64
CA GLN A 353 15.49 -14.00 -9.45
C GLN A 353 16.46 -14.51 -10.50
N LYS A 354 16.98 -15.72 -10.26
CA LYS A 354 17.77 -16.45 -11.26
C LYS A 354 16.87 -16.75 -12.45
N LYS A 355 17.36 -16.46 -13.66
CA LYS A 355 16.68 -16.82 -14.91
C LYS A 355 15.32 -16.13 -15.09
N PHE A 356 15.21 -14.86 -14.70
CA PHE A 356 13.94 -14.11 -14.74
C PHE A 356 13.39 -13.93 -16.16
N PHE A 357 14.23 -13.44 -17.08
CA PHE A 357 13.82 -13.12 -18.46
C PHE A 357 14.53 -14.03 -19.48
N ASN A 358 13.75 -14.79 -20.24
CA ASN A 358 14.22 -15.79 -21.23
C ASN A 358 15.33 -16.71 -20.71
N ASP A 359 15.27 -17.07 -19.43
CA ASP A 359 16.29 -17.86 -18.72
C ASP A 359 17.74 -17.35 -18.81
N SER A 360 17.92 -16.08 -19.16
CA SER A 360 19.21 -15.56 -19.64
C SER A 360 20.01 -14.75 -18.61
N LEU A 361 19.33 -14.14 -17.63
CA LEU A 361 19.95 -13.20 -16.69
C LEU A 361 19.38 -13.37 -15.27
N THR A 362 20.27 -13.36 -14.27
CA THR A 362 19.87 -13.14 -12.88
C THR A 362 19.49 -11.68 -12.71
N THR A 363 18.26 -11.41 -12.28
CA THR A 363 17.73 -10.05 -12.13
C THR A 363 17.40 -9.80 -10.67
N ARG A 364 17.91 -8.70 -10.12
CA ARG A 364 17.52 -8.24 -8.79
C ARG A 364 16.16 -7.58 -8.86
N ILE A 365 15.24 -8.02 -8.00
CA ILE A 365 13.91 -7.44 -7.89
C ILE A 365 13.78 -6.75 -6.54
N ILE A 366 13.56 -5.45 -6.58
CA ILE A 366 13.26 -4.61 -5.42
C ILE A 366 11.76 -4.32 -5.47
N HIS A 367 10.99 -4.79 -4.51
CA HIS A 367 9.54 -4.68 -4.58
C HIS A 367 8.86 -4.51 -3.23
N HIS A 368 7.63 -4.01 -3.27
CA HIS A 368 6.72 -4.09 -2.14
C HIS A 368 5.28 -4.26 -2.65
N HIS A 369 4.54 -5.16 -2.02
CA HIS A 369 3.11 -5.40 -2.29
C HIS A 369 2.29 -4.74 -1.20
N GLY A 370 1.10 -4.28 -1.55
CA GLY A 370 0.22 -3.62 -0.60
C GLY A 370 -1.20 -4.11 -0.73
N ALA A 371 -1.80 -4.46 0.40
CA ALA A 371 -3.23 -4.65 0.52
C ALA A 371 -3.79 -3.65 1.52
N ALA A 372 -4.95 -3.11 1.19
CA ALA A 372 -5.79 -2.31 2.05
C ALA A 372 -7.24 -2.74 1.85
N VAL A 373 -8.13 -2.28 2.74
CA VAL A 373 -9.55 -2.54 2.58
C VAL A 373 -10.01 -1.97 1.23
N GLY A 374 -10.52 -2.85 0.37
CA GLY A 374 -10.98 -2.54 -0.98
C GLY A 374 -9.92 -2.04 -1.97
N SER A 375 -8.62 -2.29 -1.75
CA SER A 375 -7.56 -1.88 -2.69
C SER A 375 -6.31 -2.75 -2.60
N THR A 376 -5.65 -2.97 -3.73
CA THR A 376 -4.38 -3.73 -3.82
C THR A 376 -3.40 -3.00 -4.72
N SER A 377 -2.12 -3.00 -4.35
CA SER A 377 -1.03 -2.45 -5.15
C SER A 377 0.14 -3.41 -5.28
N TYR A 378 0.78 -3.37 -6.45
CA TYR A 378 2.04 -4.01 -6.76
C TYR A 378 3.02 -2.95 -7.23
N PHE A 379 4.25 -3.00 -6.73
CA PHE A 379 5.28 -2.05 -7.07
C PHE A 379 6.65 -2.73 -7.05
N ALA A 380 7.37 -2.65 -8.16
CA ALA A 380 8.67 -3.29 -8.33
C ALA A 380 9.62 -2.47 -9.20
N ALA A 381 10.91 -2.60 -8.91
CA ALA A 381 12.01 -2.07 -9.69
C ALA A 381 12.99 -3.19 -10.01
N LEU A 382 13.47 -3.20 -11.26
CA LEU A 382 14.43 -4.14 -11.83
C LEU A 382 15.66 -3.33 -12.28
N PRO A 383 16.67 -3.15 -11.40
CA PRO A 383 17.79 -2.25 -11.63
C PRO A 383 18.58 -2.55 -12.91
N GLU A 384 18.75 -3.84 -13.26
CA GLU A 384 19.52 -4.29 -14.43
C GLU A 384 18.94 -3.76 -15.75
N PHE A 385 17.65 -3.46 -15.77
CA PHE A 385 16.94 -2.93 -16.93
C PHE A 385 16.55 -1.45 -16.77
N GLY A 386 16.92 -0.83 -15.65
CA GLY A 386 16.43 0.50 -15.27
C GLY A 386 14.90 0.59 -15.24
N LEU A 387 14.21 -0.54 -15.08
CA LEU A 387 12.77 -0.66 -15.25
C LEU A 387 12.06 -0.59 -13.90
N VAL A 388 10.95 0.14 -13.86
CA VAL A 388 10.06 0.20 -12.69
C VAL A 388 8.63 0.04 -13.17
N ILE A 389 7.86 -0.76 -12.45
CA ILE A 389 6.44 -0.97 -12.69
C ILE A 389 5.63 -0.72 -11.43
N SER A 390 4.48 -0.08 -11.58
CA SER A 390 3.44 -0.05 -10.56
C SER A 390 2.10 -0.44 -11.17
N VAL A 391 1.34 -1.25 -10.46
CA VAL A 391 -0.02 -1.69 -10.83
C VAL A 391 -0.91 -1.58 -9.60
N MET A 392 -2.11 -1.03 -9.74
CA MET A 392 -3.05 -0.81 -8.65
C MET A 392 -4.49 -1.12 -9.07
N MET A 393 -5.28 -1.67 -8.16
CA MET A 393 -6.69 -1.96 -8.37
C MET A 393 -7.53 -1.53 -7.17
N ASN A 394 -8.78 -1.13 -7.42
CA ASN A 394 -9.74 -0.74 -6.39
C ASN A 394 -10.57 -1.93 -5.86
N LYS A 395 -9.88 -3.06 -5.73
CA LYS A 395 -10.36 -4.33 -5.19
C LYS A 395 -9.47 -4.75 -4.02
N GLY A 396 -10.11 -5.05 -2.90
CA GLY A 396 -9.48 -5.62 -1.70
C GLY A 396 -9.10 -7.09 -1.92
N GLN A 397 -8.35 -7.66 -0.98
CA GLN A 397 -7.68 -8.92 -1.25
C GLN A 397 -8.26 -10.13 -0.53
N GLU A 398 -8.50 -11.17 -1.33
CA GLU A 398 -8.49 -12.58 -0.90
C GLU A 398 -7.12 -13.25 -1.16
N ASN A 399 -6.29 -12.73 -2.09
CA ASN A 399 -4.95 -13.24 -2.39
C ASN A 399 -3.93 -12.14 -2.81
N LEU A 400 -2.99 -11.81 -1.91
CA LEU A 400 -1.55 -11.54 -2.19
C LEU A 400 -1.16 -11.31 -3.65
N ASP A 401 -1.08 -12.44 -4.33
CA ASP A 401 -0.18 -12.64 -5.44
C ASP A 401 -0.91 -12.58 -6.77
N SER A 402 -2.23 -12.32 -6.76
CA SER A 402 -3.04 -12.23 -7.98
C SER A 402 -2.55 -11.13 -8.94
N LEU A 403 -2.05 -10.01 -8.41
CA LEU A 403 -1.62 -8.86 -9.21
C LEU A 403 -0.20 -9.01 -9.79
N ALA A 404 0.65 -9.82 -9.16
CA ALA A 404 2.06 -9.92 -9.53
C ALA A 404 2.27 -10.57 -10.92
N PRO A 405 1.59 -11.67 -11.31
CA PRO A 405 1.68 -12.22 -12.66
C PRO A 405 1.25 -11.24 -13.75
N GLU A 406 0.23 -10.41 -13.49
CA GLU A 406 -0.25 -9.41 -14.44
C GLU A 406 0.76 -8.27 -14.61
N ALA A 407 1.43 -7.87 -13.52
CA ALA A 407 2.54 -6.94 -13.56
C ALA A 407 3.73 -7.52 -14.33
N THR A 408 4.13 -8.78 -14.05
CA THR A 408 5.20 -9.47 -14.78
C THR A 408 4.92 -9.55 -16.28
N ALA A 409 3.68 -9.89 -16.67
CA ALA A 409 3.32 -9.95 -18.08
C ALA A 409 3.43 -8.59 -18.80
N LEU A 410 3.19 -7.48 -18.09
CA LEU A 410 3.50 -6.14 -18.60
C LEU A 410 5.02 -5.93 -18.70
N VAL A 411 5.78 -6.26 -17.65
CA VAL A 411 7.25 -6.15 -17.66
C VAL A 411 7.86 -6.90 -18.85
N ASP A 412 7.44 -8.14 -19.11
CA ASP A 412 7.95 -8.97 -20.21
C ASP A 412 7.76 -8.30 -21.58
N LEU A 413 6.62 -7.63 -21.79
CA LEU A 413 6.33 -6.87 -23.01
C LEU A 413 7.36 -5.76 -23.23
N PHE A 414 7.66 -4.97 -22.18
CA PHE A 414 8.61 -3.87 -22.27
C PHE A 414 10.07 -4.35 -22.35
N LEU A 415 10.43 -5.42 -21.65
CA LEU A 415 11.77 -6.00 -21.71
C LEU A 415 12.08 -6.60 -23.09
N ALA A 416 11.12 -7.30 -23.71
CA ALA A 416 11.29 -7.84 -25.06
C ALA A 416 11.59 -6.73 -26.07
N GLU A 417 10.91 -5.60 -25.97
CA GLU A 417 11.13 -4.45 -26.83
C GLU A 417 12.46 -3.74 -26.56
N LEU A 418 12.85 -3.62 -25.28
CA LEU A 418 14.15 -3.06 -24.89
C LEU A 418 15.30 -3.84 -25.55
N GLN A 419 15.26 -5.18 -25.48
CA GLN A 419 16.27 -6.03 -26.10
C GLN A 419 16.28 -5.94 -27.63
N ARG A 420 15.09 -5.86 -28.25
CA ARG A 420 14.98 -5.69 -29.71
C ARG A 420 15.70 -4.42 -30.16
N ARG A 421 15.57 -3.33 -29.41
CA ARG A 421 16.24 -2.04 -29.69
C ARG A 421 17.74 -2.09 -29.47
N ASP A 422 18.18 -2.74 -28.39
CA ASP A 422 19.61 -2.93 -28.12
C ASP A 422 20.30 -3.73 -29.23
N ALA A 423 19.63 -4.77 -29.76
CA ALA A 423 20.13 -5.55 -30.88
C ALA A 423 20.27 -4.71 -32.16
N VAL A 424 19.24 -3.93 -32.52
CA VAL A 424 19.28 -3.04 -33.70
C VAL A 424 20.38 -1.97 -33.59
N THR A 425 20.61 -1.43 -32.39
CA THR A 425 21.66 -0.43 -32.15
C THR A 425 23.06 -1.02 -32.31
N ARG A 426 23.26 -2.26 -31.87
CA ARG A 426 24.53 -2.99 -32.04
C ARG A 426 24.81 -3.36 -33.51
N GLU A 427 23.77 -3.70 -34.28
CA GLU A 427 23.91 -4.01 -35.71
C GLU A 427 24.16 -2.77 -36.58
N SER A 428 23.55 -1.63 -36.21
CA SER A 428 23.71 -0.36 -36.94
C SER A 428 25.01 0.40 -36.64
N THR A 429 25.76 -0.02 -35.61
CA THR A 429 27.07 0.55 -35.26
C THR A 429 28.18 -0.52 -35.40
N PRO A 430 28.53 -0.95 -36.63
CA PRO A 430 29.60 -1.91 -36.80
C PRO A 430 30.93 -1.27 -36.37
N ASN A 431 31.60 -1.95 -35.45
CA ASN A 431 32.93 -1.69 -34.90
C ASN A 431 33.83 -0.81 -35.81
N ALA A 432 34.04 0.45 -35.43
CA ALA A 432 35.14 1.27 -35.96
C ALA A 432 36.51 0.85 -35.41
N ALA A 433 36.58 -0.26 -34.67
CA ALA A 433 37.82 -0.90 -34.24
C ALA A 433 38.08 -2.14 -35.10
N GLY A 434 38.71 -1.92 -36.25
CA GLY A 434 39.03 -2.98 -37.21
C GLY A 434 39.76 -2.48 -38.44
N LYS A 435 40.78 -1.65 -38.28
CA LYS A 435 41.93 -1.54 -39.18
C LYS A 435 43.10 -0.85 -38.49
#